data_AF-A0A939DUG5-F1
#
_entry.id   AF-A0A939DUG5-F1
#
_cell.length_a   1.000
_cell.length_b   1.000
_cell.length_c   1.000
_cell.angle_alpha   90.00
_cell.angle_beta   90.00
_cell.angle_gamma   90.00
#
_symmetry.space_group_name_H-M   'P 1'
#
loop_
_entity.id
_entity.type
_entity.pdbx_description
1 polymer ?
#
loop_
_entity_poly.entity_id
_entity_poly.type
_entity_poly.pdbx_seq_one_letter_code
_entity_poly.pdbx_strand_id
1 'polypeptide(L)'
;DAGNMLKPALARGELHCVGATTLDEYRQYIEKDAALERRFQKVLVDEPSVEDTIAILRGLKERYELHHSVNITDPAIVAAASLSHRYISDRQLPD
;
A
#
# COMPACT_ATOMS: atom_id res chain seq x y z
N ASP A 1 18.34 -3.62 16.73
CA ASP A 1 19.40 -2.59 16.76
C ASP A 1 19.20 -1.36 15.88
N ALA A 2 18.77 -1.47 14.62
CA ALA A 2 18.55 -0.27 13.77
C ALA A 2 17.59 0.77 14.37
N GLY A 3 16.53 0.34 15.06
CA GLY A 3 15.57 1.24 15.72
C GLY A 3 16.19 2.15 16.80
N ASN A 4 17.19 1.66 17.55
CA ASN A 4 17.88 2.47 18.57
C ASN A 4 18.78 3.53 17.94
N MET A 5 19.25 3.31 16.70
CA MET A 5 20.05 4.27 15.95
C MET A 5 19.20 5.41 15.37
N LEU A 6 17.93 5.12 14.99
CA LEU A 6 17.03 6.09 14.37
C LEU A 6 16.31 7.00 15.37
N LYS A 7 16.02 6.49 16.58
CA LYS A 7 15.29 7.22 17.64
C LYS A 7 15.86 8.62 17.93
N PRO A 8 17.17 8.83 18.10
CA PRO A 8 17.70 10.17 18.38
C PRO A 8 17.46 11.16 17.23
N ALA A 9 17.65 10.74 15.97
CA ALA A 9 17.46 11.59 14.80
C ALA A 9 15.97 11.95 14.58
N LEU A 10 15.08 10.98 14.77
CA LEU A 10 13.62 11.21 14.76
C LEU A 10 13.18 12.14 15.90
N ALA A 11 13.77 11.99 17.09
CA ALA A 11 13.43 12.82 18.24
C ALA A 11 13.83 14.29 18.04
N ARG A 12 14.96 14.54 17.37
CA ARG A 12 15.47 15.88 17.03
C ARG A 12 14.86 16.48 15.76
N GLY A 13 14.10 15.70 14.98
CA GLY A 13 13.53 16.15 13.70
C GLY A 13 14.56 16.28 12.57
N GLU A 14 15.75 15.69 12.73
CA GLU A 14 16.81 15.68 11.72
C GLU A 14 16.54 14.65 10.60
N LEU A 15 15.68 13.68 10.88
CA LEU A 15 15.28 12.64 9.94
C LEU A 15 13.78 12.74 9.65
N HIS A 16 13.46 12.95 8.38
CA HIS A 16 12.11 12.78 7.85
C HIS A 16 12.02 11.42 7.18
N CYS A 17 11.03 10.62 7.55
CA CYS A 17 10.81 9.32 6.93
C CYS A 17 9.32 9.00 6.78
N VAL A 18 9.03 8.13 5.82
CA VAL A 18 7.73 7.49 5.63
C VAL A 18 7.96 5.99 5.76
N GLY A 19 7.26 5.35 6.70
CA GLY A 19 7.27 3.90 6.88
C GLY A 19 6.04 3.28 6.24
N ALA A 20 6.20 2.07 5.70
CA ALA A 20 5.10 1.23 5.24
C ALA A 20 5.24 -0.16 5.90
N THR A 21 4.16 -0.66 6.47
CA THR A 21 4.12 -1.92 7.23
C THR A 21 2.66 -2.38 7.33
N THR A 22 2.44 -3.65 7.70
CA THR A 22 1.09 -4.13 8.00
C THR A 22 0.61 -3.64 9.37
N LEU A 23 -0.70 -3.69 9.63
CA LEU A 23 -1.26 -3.32 10.93
C LEU A 23 -0.71 -4.20 12.07
N ASP A 24 -0.47 -5.48 11.80
CA ASP A 24 0.02 -6.41 12.80
C ASP A 24 1.49 -6.16 13.15
N GLU A 25 2.32 -5.87 12.16
CA GLU A 25 3.70 -5.45 12.38
C GLU A 25 3.77 -4.09 13.10
N TYR A 26 2.91 -3.14 12.75
CA TYR A 26 2.83 -1.85 13.45
C TYR A 26 2.53 -2.06 14.94
N ARG A 27 1.50 -2.87 15.26
CA ARG A 27 1.15 -3.23 16.65
C ARG A 27 2.30 -3.94 17.37
N GLN A 28 3.02 -4.82 16.66
CA GLN A 28 4.07 -5.61 17.26
C GLN A 28 5.35 -4.80 17.54
N TYR A 29 5.73 -3.90 16.64
CA TYR A 29 7.06 -3.28 16.65
C TYR A 29 7.06 -1.78 16.91
N ILE A 30 5.98 -1.07 16.58
CA ILE A 30 5.91 0.40 16.73
C ILE A 30 5.07 0.79 17.93
N GLU A 31 3.86 0.24 18.06
CA GLU A 31 2.91 0.59 19.12
C GLU A 31 3.40 0.17 20.52
N LYS A 32 4.22 -0.90 20.59
CA LYS A 32 4.85 -1.31 21.86
C LYS A 32 5.97 -0.38 22.33
N ASP A 33 6.48 0.50 21.48
CA ASP A 33 7.56 1.43 21.79
C ASP A 33 7.03 2.87 21.88
N ALA A 34 6.80 3.33 23.12
CA ALA A 34 6.23 4.65 23.39
C ALA A 34 7.01 5.83 22.76
N ALA A 35 8.30 5.67 22.47
CA ALA A 35 9.08 6.71 21.80
C ALA A 35 8.79 6.75 20.30
N LEU A 36 8.58 5.60 19.65
CA LEU A 36 8.23 5.52 18.23
C LEU A 36 6.76 5.88 18.00
N GLU A 37 5.86 5.35 18.83
CA GLU A 37 4.42 5.61 18.76
C GLU A 37 4.10 7.12 18.75
N ARG A 38 4.77 7.92 19.59
CA ARG A 38 4.57 9.38 19.67
C ARG A 38 5.19 10.17 18.51
N ARG A 39 6.02 9.53 17.70
CA ARG A 39 6.78 10.19 16.61
C ARG A 39 6.27 9.82 15.23
N PHE A 40 5.56 8.70 15.11
CA PHE A 40 4.88 8.31 13.89
C PHE A 40 3.40 8.67 13.97
N GLN A 41 2.92 9.39 12.96
CA GLN A 41 1.49 9.52 12.71
C GLN A 41 1.03 8.30 11.90
N LYS A 42 0.06 7.55 12.42
CA LYS A 42 -0.56 6.46 11.66
C LYS A 42 -1.44 7.05 10.56
N VAL A 43 -1.16 6.65 9.33
CA VAL A 43 -2.02 6.87 8.16
C VAL A 43 -2.49 5.49 7.71
N LEU A 44 -3.78 5.23 7.84
CA LEU A 44 -4.38 3.97 7.41
C LEU A 44 -4.55 4.00 5.89
N VAL A 45 -4.17 2.90 5.25
CA VAL A 45 -4.34 2.69 3.82
C VAL A 45 -5.18 1.42 3.69
N ASP A 46 -6.47 1.62 3.44
CA ASP A 46 -7.43 0.53 3.29
C ASP A 46 -7.38 -0.02 1.85
N GLU A 47 -7.85 -1.25 1.69
CA GLU A 47 -8.06 -1.85 0.37
C GLU A 47 -9.03 -0.98 -0.44
N PRO A 48 -8.70 -0.63 -1.71
CA PRO A 48 -9.60 0.13 -2.56
C PRO A 48 -10.86 -0.66 -2.89
N SER A 49 -11.97 0.05 -3.14
CA SER A 49 -13.16 -0.60 -3.66
C SER A 49 -12.90 -1.18 -5.07
N VAL A 50 -13.79 -2.06 -5.55
CA VAL A 50 -13.71 -2.56 -6.93
C VAL A 50 -13.79 -1.40 -7.93
N GLU A 51 -14.62 -0.38 -7.66
CA GLU A 51 -14.76 0.81 -8.50
C GLU A 51 -13.48 1.64 -8.55
N ASP A 52 -12.85 1.86 -7.39
CA ASP A 52 -11.57 2.58 -7.29
C ASP A 52 -10.46 1.80 -7.99
N THR A 53 -10.45 0.48 -7.84
CA THR A 53 -9.48 -0.40 -8.50
C THR A 53 -9.61 -0.32 -10.03
N ILE A 54 -10.84 -0.28 -10.57
CA ILE A 54 -11.06 -0.07 -11.99
C ILE A 54 -10.48 1.28 -12.44
N ALA A 55 -10.68 2.35 -11.66
CA ALA A 55 -10.13 3.67 -11.96
C ALA A 55 -8.59 3.67 -11.94
N ILE A 56 -7.97 3.02 -10.94
CA ILE A 56 -6.51 2.85 -10.84
C ILE A 56 -5.97 2.09 -12.06
N LEU A 57 -6.58 0.94 -12.40
CA LEU A 57 -6.14 0.12 -13.54
C LEU A 57 -6.30 0.86 -14.88
N ARG A 58 -7.36 1.67 -15.05
CA ARG A 58 -7.51 2.55 -16.22
C ARG A 58 -6.38 3.57 -16.32
N GLY A 59 -5.93 4.13 -15.19
CA GLY A 59 -4.78 5.04 -15.14
C GLY A 59 -3.44 4.35 -15.44
N LEU A 60 -3.33 3.05 -15.17
CA LEU A 60 -2.13 2.25 -15.45
C LEU A 60 -2.13 1.61 -16.84
N LYS A 61 -3.28 1.54 -17.51
CA LYS A 61 -3.50 0.83 -18.77
C LYS A 61 -2.40 1.08 -19.81
N GLU A 62 -2.13 2.33 -20.17
CA GLU A 62 -1.17 2.70 -21.23
C GLU A 62 0.24 2.14 -20.92
N ARG A 63 0.63 2.18 -19.65
CA ARG A 63 1.95 1.69 -19.21
C ARG A 63 2.08 0.17 -19.36
N TYR A 64 0.99 -0.57 -19.11
CA TYR A 64 0.96 -2.03 -19.26
C TYR A 64 0.83 -2.45 -20.73
N GLU A 65 0.02 -1.75 -21.53
CA GLU A 65 -0.09 -1.97 -22.98
C GLU A 65 1.28 -1.82 -23.66
N LEU A 66 2.01 -0.75 -23.34
CA LEU A 66 3.36 -0.52 -23.86
C LEU A 66 4.34 -1.61 -23.42
N HIS A 67 4.33 -1.96 -22.12
CA HIS A 67 5.27 -2.94 -21.59
C HIS A 67 5.06 -4.34 -22.18
N HIS A 68 3.80 -4.74 -22.37
CA HIS A 68 3.46 -6.08 -22.85
C HIS A 68 3.18 -6.15 -24.36
N SER A 69 3.19 -5.01 -25.08
CA SER A 69 2.85 -4.93 -26.50
C SER A 69 1.48 -5.54 -26.82
N VAL A 70 0.48 -5.23 -25.99
CA VAL A 70 -0.92 -5.67 -26.14
C VAL A 70 -1.89 -4.50 -26.06
N ASN A 71 -3.11 -4.71 -26.54
CA ASN A 71 -4.21 -3.79 -26.31
C ASN A 71 -5.12 -4.36 -25.20
N ILE A 72 -5.44 -3.56 -24.19
CA ILE A 72 -6.29 -3.89 -23.06
C ILE A 72 -7.63 -3.16 -23.24
N THR A 73 -8.71 -3.92 -23.43
CA THR A 73 -10.05 -3.32 -23.57
C THR A 73 -10.61 -2.91 -22.21
N ASP A 74 -11.47 -1.89 -22.18
CA ASP A 74 -12.10 -1.45 -20.93
C ASP A 74 -12.93 -2.58 -20.25
N PRO A 75 -13.71 -3.40 -20.97
CA PRO A 75 -14.37 -4.55 -20.36
C PRO A 75 -13.42 -5.56 -19.72
N ALA A 76 -12.19 -5.70 -20.24
CA ALA A 76 -11.19 -6.57 -19.63
C ALA A 76 -10.71 -6.04 -18.27
N ILE A 77 -10.57 -4.72 -18.11
CA ILE A 77 -10.23 -4.09 -16.83
C ILE A 77 -11.34 -4.30 -15.81
N VAL A 78 -12.59 -4.05 -16.20
CA VAL A 78 -13.76 -4.25 -15.32
C VAL A 78 -13.87 -5.72 -14.89
N ALA A 79 -13.68 -6.65 -15.83
CA ALA A 79 -13.69 -8.07 -15.55
C ALA A 79 -12.53 -8.49 -14.62
N ALA A 80 -11.32 -7.97 -14.84
CA ALA A 80 -10.16 -8.27 -14.01
C ALA A 80 -10.41 -7.91 -12.54
N ALA A 81 -10.84 -6.68 -12.26
CA ALA A 81 -11.12 -6.22 -10.90
C ALA A 81 -12.29 -6.99 -10.25
N SER A 82 -13.36 -7.25 -11.00
CA SER A 82 -14.56 -7.92 -10.45
C SER A 82 -14.29 -9.40 -10.17
N LEU A 83 -13.56 -10.08 -11.06
CA LEU A 83 -13.27 -11.51 -10.93
C LEU A 83 -12.16 -11.78 -9.91
N SER A 84 -11.12 -10.95 -9.84
CA SER A 84 -10.08 -11.10 -8.82
C SER A 84 -10.66 -10.95 -7.43
N HIS A 85 -11.44 -9.89 -7.19
CA HIS A 85 -12.10 -9.66 -5.91
C HIS A 85 -13.04 -10.81 -5.50
N ARG A 86 -13.71 -11.43 -6.47
CA ARG A 86 -14.68 -12.50 -6.20
C ARG A 86 -14.03 -13.87 -5.96
N TYR A 87 -12.93 -14.16 -6.65
CA TYR A 87 -12.41 -15.53 -6.74
C TYR A 87 -10.99 -15.71 -6.19
N ILE A 88 -10.23 -14.63 -5.99
CA ILE A 88 -8.89 -14.66 -5.38
C ILE A 88 -9.02 -14.10 -3.96
N SER A 89 -9.18 -14.99 -2.99
CA SER A 89 -9.47 -14.64 -1.59
C SER A 89 -8.24 -14.52 -0.69
N ASP A 90 -7.07 -14.92 -1.18
CA ASP A 90 -5.79 -14.86 -0.48
C ASP A 90 -5.00 -13.58 -0.78
N ARG A 91 -5.57 -12.67 -1.58
CA ARG A 91 -4.99 -11.36 -1.92
C ARG A 91 -6.03 -10.25 -1.74
N GLN A 92 -5.54 -9.02 -1.72
CA GLN A 92 -6.36 -7.82 -1.65
C GLN A 92 -6.13 -6.99 -2.91
N LEU A 93 -7.17 -6.28 -3.35
CA LEU A 93 -7.00 -5.26 -4.36
C LEU A 93 -6.02 -4.19 -3.86
N PRO A 94 -5.28 -3.50 -4.74
CA PRO A 94 -5.28 -3.59 -6.20
C PRO A 94 -4.18 -4.51 -6.78
N ASP A 95 -3.59 -5.40 -5.97
CA ASP A 95 -2.52 -6.33 -6.40
C ASP A 95 -3.02 -7.40 -7.40
#